data_AF-A0A947UV76-F1
#
_entry.id   AF-A0A947UV76-F1
#
_cell.length_a   1.000
_cell.length_b   1.000
_cell.length_c   1.000
_cell.angle_alpha   90.00
_cell.angle_beta   90.00
_cell.angle_gamma   90.00
#
_symmetry.space_group_name_H-M   'P 1'
#
loop_
_entity.id
_entity.type
_entity.pdbx_description
1 polymer ?
#
loop_
_entity_poly.entity_id
_entity_poly.type
_entity_poly.pdbx_seq_one_letter_code
_entity_poly.pdbx_strand_id
1 'polypeptide(L)'
;MTGQFKTDGDIWRGFCSALGAEYRDHKQIQGISGLTHEVQAIAVDDKTKRLILVSAEYNPRIAALMRVDVQATMPDVKVLVARPLAVDLAHTARTVFGDANGNLDATKIVELVSMMAMGDEGKDLVAQTYGPALTPFFNAIGRSQLPILSHILNGIQQAASIDWNKLIATDGPPDPKNYKRFADFFLGEFQTLDNLAEDRRQGICPVPTYQLSDDDWETLRQGNRIDDIQERLKAIGVFQYFFPPKDDLALGLIDRGFNTVELVERGFSVADQQGHQISANTIVPQAADTPELMDSLRMQGLTLEAEFETEELTPDGKKVRTVLRIRPAEGLLEKLSKVVKLDLSLKDIFRS
;
A
#
# COMPACT_ATOMS: atom_id res chain seq x y z
N MET A 1 -24.12 -16.71 -12.00
CA MET A 1 -24.27 -15.23 -12.04
C MET A 1 -23.46 -14.67 -13.19
N THR A 2 -24.09 -14.36 -14.33
CA THR A 2 -23.47 -13.59 -15.42
C THR A 2 -23.77 -12.12 -15.18
N GLY A 3 -23.03 -11.50 -14.26
CA GLY A 3 -23.07 -10.05 -14.09
C GLY A 3 -22.29 -9.41 -15.22
N GLN A 4 -22.95 -8.59 -16.05
CA GLN A 4 -22.26 -7.65 -16.93
C GLN A 4 -21.47 -6.69 -16.04
N PHE A 5 -20.14 -6.84 -16.00
CA PHE A 5 -19.27 -5.87 -15.36
C PHE A 5 -19.44 -4.53 -16.10
N LYS A 6 -19.93 -3.50 -15.42
CA LYS A 6 -19.89 -2.14 -15.97
C LYS A 6 -18.43 -1.74 -16.13
N THR A 7 -17.99 -1.56 -17.37
CA THR A 7 -16.72 -0.92 -17.69
C THR A 7 -16.89 0.57 -17.45
N ASP A 8 -16.54 1.04 -16.26
CA ASP A 8 -16.50 2.47 -15.96
C ASP A 8 -15.24 3.10 -16.56
N GLY A 9 -15.33 4.38 -16.96
CA GLY A 9 -14.27 5.13 -17.64
C GLY A 9 -12.94 5.25 -16.86
N ASP A 10 -11.88 5.74 -17.51
CA ASP A 10 -10.51 5.79 -16.96
C ASP A 10 -10.41 6.72 -15.72
N ILE A 11 -10.31 6.10 -14.53
CA ILE A 11 -10.13 6.80 -13.25
C ILE A 11 -8.76 7.43 -13.06
N TRP A 12 -7.77 6.99 -13.84
CA TRP A 12 -6.39 7.37 -13.64
C TRP A 12 -6.13 8.81 -14.05
N ARG A 13 -6.97 9.37 -14.93
CA ARG A 13 -6.93 10.81 -15.23
C ARG A 13 -7.14 11.65 -13.98
N GLY A 14 -8.23 11.41 -13.24
CA GLY A 14 -8.52 12.14 -12.00
C GLY A 14 -7.46 11.89 -10.92
N PHE A 15 -7.00 10.64 -10.79
CA PHE A 15 -5.89 10.29 -9.91
C PHE A 15 -4.62 11.10 -10.21
N CYS A 16 -4.17 11.11 -11.47
CA CYS A 16 -2.95 11.80 -11.90
C CYS A 16 -3.07 13.32 -11.75
N SER A 17 -4.22 13.89 -12.12
CA SER A 17 -4.48 15.32 -11.94
C SER A 17 -4.48 15.73 -10.46
N ALA A 18 -5.00 14.88 -9.57
CA ALA A 18 -4.96 15.13 -8.13
C ALA A 18 -3.55 15.11 -7.55
N LEU A 19 -2.61 14.43 -8.20
CA LEU A 19 -1.18 14.44 -7.86
C LEU A 19 -0.42 15.61 -8.53
N GLY A 20 -1.12 16.50 -9.22
CA GLY A 20 -0.54 17.65 -9.92
C GLY A 20 0.26 17.28 -11.17
N ALA A 21 -0.04 16.15 -11.80
CA ALA A 21 0.66 15.67 -12.99
C ALA A 21 -0.29 15.58 -14.20
N GLU A 22 0.25 15.85 -15.39
CA GLU A 22 -0.47 15.77 -16.65
C GLU A 22 -0.60 14.31 -17.10
N TYR A 23 -1.84 13.82 -17.20
CA TYR A 23 -2.14 12.48 -17.70
C TYR A 23 -1.83 12.35 -19.21
N ARG A 24 -1.12 11.30 -19.58
CA ARG A 24 -0.81 10.91 -20.96
C ARG A 24 -1.53 9.59 -21.28
N ASP A 25 -2.33 9.60 -22.34
CA ASP A 25 -3.13 8.44 -22.76
C ASP A 25 -2.29 7.40 -23.51
N HIS A 26 -1.36 6.78 -22.78
CA HIS A 26 -0.47 5.72 -23.26
C HIS A 26 -0.52 4.58 -22.25
N LYS A 27 -0.60 3.33 -22.75
CA LYS A 27 -0.74 2.13 -21.92
C LYS A 27 0.55 1.30 -21.84
N GLN A 28 1.62 1.78 -22.46
CA GLN A 28 2.91 1.12 -22.48
C GLN A 28 4.03 2.14 -22.33
N ILE A 29 5.12 1.72 -21.69
CA ILE A 29 6.37 2.48 -21.60
C ILE A 29 7.56 1.55 -21.79
N GLN A 30 8.53 1.95 -22.61
CA GLN A 30 9.75 1.17 -22.84
C GLN A 30 10.87 1.67 -21.93
N GLY A 31 11.55 0.74 -21.25
CA GLY A 31 12.75 1.05 -20.47
C GLY A 31 14.05 0.83 -21.25
N ILE A 32 15.19 1.11 -20.60
CA ILE A 32 16.51 1.10 -21.23
C ILE A 32 16.93 -0.33 -21.63
N SER A 33 16.40 -1.33 -20.93
CA SER A 33 16.57 -2.74 -21.27
C SER A 33 15.94 -3.14 -22.61
N GLY A 34 15.13 -2.26 -23.20
CA GLY A 34 14.30 -2.55 -24.37
C GLY A 34 12.98 -3.25 -24.03
N LEU A 35 12.74 -3.60 -22.76
CA LEU A 35 11.47 -4.17 -22.31
C LEU A 35 10.36 -3.12 -22.36
N THR A 36 9.23 -3.50 -22.94
CA THR A 36 7.98 -2.74 -22.89
C THR A 36 7.19 -3.18 -21.67
N HIS A 37 6.87 -2.23 -20.80
CA HIS A 37 6.09 -2.44 -19.59
C HIS A 37 4.66 -1.95 -19.78
N GLU A 38 3.69 -2.76 -19.35
CA GLU A 38 2.27 -2.41 -19.39
C GLU A 38 1.92 -1.48 -18.21
N VAL A 39 1.23 -0.39 -18.52
CA VAL A 39 0.79 0.62 -17.55
C VAL A 39 -0.68 0.97 -17.76
N GLN A 40 -1.36 1.21 -16.66
CA GLN A 40 -2.71 1.74 -16.65
C GLN A 40 -2.72 3.23 -16.95
N ALA A 41 -1.69 3.96 -16.55
CA ALA A 41 -1.54 5.38 -16.83
C ALA A 41 -0.10 5.84 -16.74
N ILE A 42 0.21 6.88 -17.50
CA ILE A 42 1.44 7.65 -17.43
C ILE A 42 1.07 9.09 -17.09
N ALA A 43 1.71 9.68 -16.10
CA ALA A 43 1.55 11.09 -15.80
C ALA A 43 2.87 11.80 -15.60
N VAL A 44 2.96 13.00 -16.16
CA VAL A 44 4.20 13.78 -16.24
C VAL A 44 4.01 15.10 -15.50
N ASP A 45 4.94 15.42 -14.61
CA ASP A 45 5.08 16.73 -13.99
C ASP A 45 6.43 17.31 -14.40
N ASP A 46 6.43 18.11 -15.47
CA ASP A 46 7.64 18.73 -16.02
C ASP A 46 8.27 19.75 -15.07
N LYS A 47 7.45 20.42 -14.23
CA LYS A 47 7.93 21.45 -13.29
C LYS A 47 8.87 20.85 -12.25
N THR A 48 8.53 19.67 -11.73
CA THR A 48 9.33 19.00 -10.70
C THR A 48 10.07 17.77 -11.21
N LYS A 49 10.03 17.55 -12.53
CA LYS A 49 10.63 16.42 -13.25
C LYS A 49 10.20 15.07 -12.68
N ARG A 50 8.91 14.86 -12.45
CA ARG A 50 8.37 13.58 -11.97
C ARG A 50 7.66 12.84 -13.08
N LEU A 51 7.84 11.53 -13.11
CA LEU A 51 7.07 10.60 -13.92
C LEU A 51 6.33 9.65 -12.98
N ILE A 52 5.01 9.71 -12.97
CA ILE A 52 4.15 8.83 -12.18
C ILE A 52 3.60 7.76 -13.11
N LEU A 53 3.93 6.51 -12.84
CA LEU A 53 3.43 5.36 -13.59
C LEU A 53 2.41 4.62 -12.71
N VAL A 54 1.23 4.36 -13.25
CA VAL A 54 0.29 3.40 -12.67
C VAL A 54 0.53 2.08 -13.38
N SER A 55 1.15 1.12 -12.69
CA SER A 55 1.54 -0.17 -13.26
C SER A 55 0.32 -1.05 -13.53
N ALA A 56 0.32 -1.78 -14.65
CA ALA A 56 -0.64 -2.86 -14.90
C ALA A 56 -0.15 -4.23 -14.37
N GLU A 57 1.06 -4.27 -13.82
CA GLU A 57 1.70 -5.49 -13.31
C GLU A 57 1.02 -5.98 -12.04
N TYR A 58 0.81 -7.30 -11.96
CA TYR A 58 0.22 -7.92 -10.76
C TYR A 58 1.25 -8.13 -9.64
N ASN A 59 2.54 -8.18 -10.00
CA ASN A 59 3.64 -8.51 -9.09
C ASN A 59 4.45 -7.26 -8.71
N PRO A 60 4.61 -6.96 -7.40
CA PRO A 60 5.38 -5.80 -6.93
C PRO A 60 6.84 -5.76 -7.40
N ARG A 61 7.49 -6.93 -7.57
CA ARG A 61 8.88 -7.00 -8.02
C ARG A 61 9.02 -6.61 -9.49
N ILE A 62 8.05 -6.99 -10.33
CA ILE A 62 8.03 -6.59 -11.74
C ILE A 62 7.77 -5.09 -11.84
N ALA A 63 6.83 -4.54 -11.05
CA ALA A 63 6.60 -3.09 -10.97
C ALA A 63 7.85 -2.32 -10.50
N ALA A 64 8.64 -2.89 -9.58
CA ALA A 64 9.90 -2.30 -9.16
C ALA A 64 11.01 -2.39 -10.21
N LEU A 65 11.07 -3.50 -10.97
CA LEU A 65 11.95 -3.63 -12.13
C LEU A 65 11.61 -2.57 -13.18
N MET A 66 10.33 -2.41 -13.53
CA MET A 66 9.83 -1.36 -14.43
C MET A 66 10.32 0.02 -13.97
N ARG A 67 10.18 0.34 -12.68
CA ARG A 67 10.66 1.62 -12.14
C ARG A 67 12.14 1.84 -12.42
N VAL A 68 12.99 0.86 -12.11
CA VAL A 68 14.44 0.97 -12.28
C VAL A 68 14.81 1.10 -13.75
N ASP A 69 14.15 0.32 -14.60
CA ASP A 69 14.38 0.30 -16.05
C ASP A 69 14.00 1.64 -16.72
N VAL A 70 12.83 2.18 -16.37
CA VAL A 70 12.39 3.51 -16.84
C VAL A 70 13.26 4.63 -16.24
N GLN A 71 13.60 4.56 -14.96
CA GLN A 71 14.46 5.55 -14.29
C GLN A 71 15.85 5.64 -14.93
N ALA A 72 16.40 4.51 -15.37
CA ALA A 72 17.68 4.47 -16.07
C ALA A 72 17.59 5.04 -17.50
N THR A 73 16.40 5.02 -18.12
CA THR A 73 16.14 5.62 -19.44
C THR A 73 16.11 7.14 -19.38
N MET A 74 15.62 7.69 -18.27
CA MET A 74 15.45 9.14 -18.06
C MET A 74 16.12 9.57 -16.74
N PRO A 75 17.46 9.67 -16.68
CA PRO A 75 18.19 9.94 -15.43
C PRO A 75 17.79 11.23 -14.71
N ASP A 76 17.37 12.24 -15.48
CA ASP A 76 16.96 13.55 -14.95
C ASP A 76 15.51 13.59 -14.43
N VAL A 77 14.75 12.50 -14.62
CA VAL A 77 13.34 12.39 -14.25
C VAL A 77 13.20 11.45 -13.06
N LYS A 78 12.39 11.84 -12.08
CA LYS A 78 12.15 11.08 -10.85
C LYS A 78 10.95 10.15 -11.05
N VAL A 79 11.21 8.85 -11.21
CA VAL A 79 10.18 7.85 -11.52
C VAL A 79 9.53 7.30 -10.25
N LEU A 80 8.22 7.51 -10.13
CA LEU A 80 7.35 7.01 -9.07
C LEU A 80 6.40 5.97 -9.66
N VAL A 81 6.18 4.87 -8.94
CA VAL A 81 5.29 3.80 -9.41
C VAL A 81 4.22 3.54 -8.37
N ALA A 82 2.98 3.59 -8.84
CA ALA A 82 1.78 3.16 -8.15
C ALA A 82 1.30 1.83 -8.74
N ARG A 83 0.89 0.88 -7.90
CA ARG A 83 0.34 -0.40 -8.35
C ARG A 83 -1.08 -0.57 -7.82
N PRO A 84 -2.10 -0.67 -8.68
CA PRO A 84 -3.46 -0.90 -8.24
C PRO A 84 -3.64 -2.31 -7.66
N LEU A 85 -4.36 -2.40 -6.55
CA LEU A 85 -4.86 -3.65 -5.99
C LEU A 85 -6.38 -3.59 -5.93
N ALA A 86 -7.04 -4.38 -6.78
CA ALA A 86 -8.51 -4.49 -6.80
C ALA A 86 -9.05 -5.56 -5.85
N VAL A 87 -8.17 -6.42 -5.31
CA VAL A 87 -8.55 -7.50 -4.40
C VAL A 87 -7.48 -7.62 -3.31
N ASP A 88 -7.94 -7.84 -2.09
CA ASP A 88 -7.10 -8.13 -0.93
C ASP A 88 -7.81 -9.20 -0.10
N LEU A 89 -7.29 -10.43 -0.11
CA LEU A 89 -7.91 -11.59 0.53
C LEU A 89 -8.08 -11.38 2.04
N ALA A 90 -7.12 -10.73 2.70
CA ALA A 90 -7.17 -10.46 4.14
C ALA A 90 -8.21 -9.39 4.46
N HIS A 91 -8.29 -8.34 3.65
CA HIS A 91 -9.32 -7.32 3.80
C HIS A 91 -10.70 -7.88 3.50
N THR A 92 -10.87 -8.61 2.39
CA THR A 92 -12.13 -9.28 2.06
C THR A 92 -12.58 -10.22 3.17
N ALA A 93 -11.66 -11.03 3.73
CA ALA A 93 -11.96 -11.89 4.85
C ALA A 93 -12.47 -11.10 6.07
N ARG A 94 -11.77 -10.02 6.47
CA ARG A 94 -12.17 -9.17 7.59
C ARG A 94 -13.48 -8.42 7.35
N THR A 95 -13.78 -8.05 6.11
CA THR A 95 -15.05 -7.38 5.78
C THR A 95 -16.23 -8.35 5.80
N VAL A 96 -16.05 -9.54 5.24
CA VAL A 96 -17.15 -10.52 5.09
C VAL A 96 -17.39 -11.28 6.39
N PHE A 97 -16.30 -11.69 7.05
CA PHE A 97 -16.34 -12.52 8.25
C PHE A 97 -16.04 -11.72 9.53
N GLY A 98 -15.91 -10.39 9.47
CA GLY A 98 -15.63 -9.57 10.64
C GLY A 98 -16.82 -9.37 11.57
N ASP A 99 -16.52 -9.08 12.84
CA ASP A 99 -17.42 -8.52 13.84
C ASP A 99 -17.49 -6.98 13.74
N ALA A 100 -18.29 -6.35 14.60
CA ALA A 100 -18.42 -4.88 14.64
C ALA A 100 -17.11 -4.14 14.99
N ASN A 101 -16.11 -4.86 15.51
CA ASN A 101 -14.80 -4.33 15.88
C ASN A 101 -13.73 -4.59 14.80
N GLY A 102 -14.10 -5.24 13.68
CA GLY A 102 -13.18 -5.59 12.59
C GLY A 102 -12.29 -6.81 12.88
N ASN A 103 -12.58 -7.57 13.92
CA ASN A 103 -11.97 -8.88 14.16
C ASN A 103 -12.75 -9.95 13.43
N LEU A 104 -12.07 -10.96 12.91
CA LEU A 104 -12.75 -12.11 12.31
C LEU A 104 -13.63 -12.84 13.35
N ASP A 105 -14.88 -13.09 12.97
CA ASP A 105 -15.90 -13.80 13.75
C ASP A 105 -15.80 -15.30 13.45
N ALA A 106 -15.34 -16.04 14.47
CA ALA A 106 -15.21 -17.49 14.41
C ALA A 106 -16.52 -18.20 14.03
N THR A 107 -17.66 -17.64 14.43
CA THR A 107 -18.99 -18.21 14.17
C THR A 107 -19.28 -18.18 12.67
N LYS A 108 -19.06 -17.03 12.01
CA LYS A 108 -19.26 -16.88 10.56
C LYS A 108 -18.33 -17.79 9.76
N ILE A 109 -17.10 -18.01 10.24
CA ILE A 109 -16.15 -18.93 9.59
C ILE A 109 -16.63 -20.38 9.72
N VAL A 110 -17.08 -20.80 10.90
CA VAL A 110 -17.63 -22.15 11.11
C VAL A 110 -18.90 -22.37 10.30
N GLU A 111 -19.77 -21.36 10.21
CA GLU A 111 -20.95 -21.37 9.34
C GLU A 111 -20.56 -21.56 7.87
N LEU A 112 -19.61 -20.77 7.36
CA LEU A 112 -19.10 -20.92 6.00
C LEU A 112 -18.61 -22.35 5.73
N VAL A 113 -17.79 -22.91 6.62
CA VAL A 113 -17.25 -24.27 6.43
C VAL A 113 -18.38 -25.31 6.47
N SER A 114 -19.36 -25.13 7.36
CA SER A 114 -20.53 -26.01 7.45
C SER A 114 -21.37 -25.95 6.17
N MET A 115 -21.58 -24.76 5.60
CA MET A 115 -22.27 -24.60 4.32
C MET A 115 -21.47 -25.27 3.19
N MET A 116 -20.15 -25.07 3.11
CA MET A 116 -19.33 -25.72 2.08
C MET A 116 -19.32 -27.25 2.17
N ALA A 117 -19.46 -27.82 3.38
CA ALA A 117 -19.57 -29.27 3.57
C ALA A 117 -20.88 -29.88 3.02
N MET A 118 -21.89 -29.05 2.72
CA MET A 118 -23.17 -29.48 2.13
C MET A 118 -23.10 -29.69 0.61
N GLY A 119 -21.93 -29.51 -0.02
CA GLY A 119 -21.78 -29.71 -1.47
C GLY A 119 -22.47 -28.63 -2.29
N ASP A 120 -23.23 -29.01 -3.32
CA ASP A 120 -23.83 -28.05 -4.28
C ASP A 120 -24.93 -27.18 -3.65
N GLU A 121 -25.78 -27.73 -2.77
CA GLU A 121 -26.76 -26.94 -2.01
C GLU A 121 -26.09 -25.90 -1.11
N GLY A 122 -24.91 -26.24 -0.58
CA GLY A 122 -24.04 -25.36 0.18
C GLY A 122 -23.56 -24.15 -0.62
N LYS A 123 -23.23 -24.33 -1.90
CA LYS A 123 -22.74 -23.24 -2.76
C LYS A 123 -23.79 -22.15 -2.94
N ASP A 124 -25.05 -22.53 -3.15
CA ASP A 124 -26.15 -21.57 -3.28
C ASP A 124 -26.39 -20.82 -1.96
N LEU A 125 -26.29 -21.52 -0.83
CA LEU A 125 -26.43 -20.91 0.50
C LEU A 125 -25.28 -19.94 0.82
N VAL A 126 -24.03 -20.27 0.43
CA VAL A 126 -22.88 -19.37 0.54
C VAL A 126 -23.08 -18.13 -0.33
N ALA A 127 -23.55 -18.31 -1.57
CA ALA A 127 -23.80 -17.21 -2.49
C ALA A 127 -24.90 -16.26 -1.97
N GLN A 128 -25.96 -16.81 -1.36
CA GLN A 128 -27.02 -16.01 -0.75
C GLN A 128 -26.56 -15.27 0.51
N THR A 129 -25.82 -15.95 1.39
CA THR A 129 -25.39 -15.40 2.68
C THR A 129 -24.29 -14.35 2.53
N TYR A 130 -23.26 -14.63 1.71
CA TYR A 130 -22.05 -13.80 1.63
C TYR A 130 -21.90 -13.06 0.29
N GLY A 131 -22.67 -13.43 -0.75
CA GLY A 131 -22.61 -12.77 -2.06
C GLY A 131 -22.84 -11.25 -2.03
N PRO A 132 -23.83 -10.74 -1.27
CA PRO A 132 -24.01 -9.29 -1.11
C PRO A 132 -22.78 -8.59 -0.53
N ALA A 133 -22.12 -9.19 0.47
CA ALA A 133 -20.91 -8.65 1.09
C ALA A 133 -19.69 -8.69 0.15
N LEU A 134 -19.68 -9.63 -0.80
CA LEU A 134 -18.63 -9.75 -1.82
C LEU A 134 -18.83 -8.82 -3.04
N THR A 135 -20.05 -8.29 -3.23
CA THR A 135 -20.40 -7.47 -4.40
C THR A 135 -19.49 -6.25 -4.60
N PRO A 136 -19.14 -5.46 -3.56
CA PRO A 136 -18.21 -4.33 -3.72
C PRO A 136 -16.84 -4.74 -4.28
N PHE A 137 -16.34 -5.92 -3.93
CA PHE A 137 -15.06 -6.44 -4.42
C PHE A 137 -15.13 -6.83 -5.90
N PHE A 138 -16.22 -7.49 -6.33
CA PHE A 138 -16.43 -7.80 -7.74
C PHE A 138 -16.62 -6.54 -8.59
N ASN A 139 -17.28 -5.52 -8.04
CA ASN A 139 -17.39 -4.21 -8.68
C ASN A 139 -16.02 -3.55 -8.82
N ALA A 140 -15.18 -3.58 -7.78
CA ALA A 140 -13.83 -3.03 -7.84
C ALA A 140 -12.95 -3.73 -8.90
N ILE A 141 -13.05 -5.06 -9.03
CA ILE A 141 -12.40 -5.82 -10.11
C ILE A 141 -12.84 -5.28 -11.48
N GLY A 142 -14.15 -5.23 -11.73
CA GLY A 142 -14.71 -4.78 -13.01
C GLY A 142 -14.35 -3.34 -13.37
N ARG A 143 -14.19 -2.48 -12.36
CA ARG A 143 -13.88 -1.05 -12.54
C ARG A 143 -12.39 -0.72 -12.61
N SER A 144 -11.52 -1.59 -12.09
CA SER A 144 -10.09 -1.31 -11.99
C SER A 144 -9.35 -1.23 -13.34
N GLN A 145 -10.00 -1.67 -14.44
CA GLN A 145 -9.43 -1.74 -15.80
C GLN A 145 -8.15 -2.61 -15.93
N LEU A 146 -7.76 -3.30 -14.87
CA LEU A 146 -6.69 -4.27 -14.90
C LEU A 146 -7.11 -5.51 -15.70
N PRO A 147 -6.17 -6.20 -16.37
CA PRO A 147 -6.46 -7.48 -16.99
C PRO A 147 -7.01 -8.49 -15.98
N ILE A 148 -8.03 -9.27 -16.37
CA ILE A 148 -8.62 -10.32 -15.49
C ILE A 148 -7.54 -11.29 -15.00
N LEU A 149 -6.59 -11.64 -15.87
CA LEU A 149 -5.47 -12.50 -15.51
C LEU A 149 -4.61 -11.88 -14.38
N SER A 150 -4.41 -10.56 -14.37
CA SER A 150 -3.68 -9.87 -13.29
C SER A 150 -4.38 -10.04 -11.94
N HIS A 151 -5.71 -10.00 -11.90
CA HIS A 151 -6.47 -10.27 -10.67
C HIS A 151 -6.33 -11.70 -10.18
N ILE A 152 -6.42 -12.67 -11.10
CA ILE A 152 -6.28 -14.09 -10.78
C ILE A 152 -4.87 -14.37 -10.24
N LEU A 153 -3.84 -13.90 -10.95
CA LEU A 153 -2.45 -14.10 -10.54
C LEU A 153 -2.12 -13.38 -9.23
N ASN A 154 -2.67 -12.18 -9.01
CA ASN A 154 -2.52 -11.48 -7.74
C ASN A 154 -3.21 -12.26 -6.60
N GLY A 155 -4.40 -12.80 -6.81
CA GLY A 155 -5.08 -13.66 -5.83
C GLY A 155 -4.30 -14.93 -5.51
N ILE A 156 -3.74 -15.60 -6.52
CA ILE A 156 -2.85 -16.76 -6.33
C ILE A 156 -1.61 -16.37 -5.53
N GLN A 157 -0.99 -15.23 -5.84
CA GLN A 157 0.19 -14.74 -5.14
C GLN A 157 -0.11 -14.44 -3.66
N GLN A 158 -1.25 -13.81 -3.36
CA GLN A 158 -1.70 -13.60 -1.99
C GLN A 158 -1.94 -14.93 -1.28
N ALA A 159 -2.65 -15.87 -1.90
CA ALA A 159 -2.89 -17.19 -1.34
C ALA A 159 -1.57 -17.95 -1.08
N ALA A 160 -0.60 -17.86 -1.98
CA ALA A 160 0.72 -18.49 -1.81
C ALA A 160 1.56 -17.89 -0.68
N SER A 161 1.23 -16.68 -0.21
CA SER A 161 1.92 -16.04 0.92
C SER A 161 1.45 -16.53 2.29
N ILE A 162 0.32 -17.25 2.33
CA ILE A 162 -0.24 -17.83 3.56
C ILE A 162 0.56 -19.08 3.93
N ASP A 163 0.89 -19.26 5.21
CA ASP A 163 1.63 -20.42 5.69
C ASP A 163 0.70 -21.65 5.84
N TRP A 164 0.31 -22.24 4.71
CA TRP A 164 -0.54 -23.44 4.67
C TRP A 164 0.02 -24.62 5.46
N ASN A 165 1.32 -24.64 5.77
CA ASN A 165 1.89 -25.70 6.60
C ASN A 165 1.34 -25.66 8.02
N LYS A 166 0.93 -24.50 8.55
CA LYS A 166 0.25 -24.43 9.86
C LYS A 166 -1.08 -25.17 9.88
N LEU A 167 -1.75 -25.24 8.74
CA LEU A 167 -2.98 -26.03 8.58
C LEU A 167 -2.68 -27.53 8.51
N ILE A 168 -1.45 -27.95 8.20
CA ILE A 168 -1.05 -29.36 8.01
C ILE A 168 -0.24 -29.91 9.20
N ALA A 169 0.64 -29.12 9.81
CA ALA A 169 1.73 -29.51 10.72
C ALA A 169 1.31 -29.68 12.20
N THR A 170 0.11 -30.19 12.48
CA THR A 170 -0.35 -30.46 13.85
C THR A 170 -0.73 -31.93 13.97
N ASP A 171 -0.21 -32.62 14.99
CA ASP A 171 -0.38 -34.06 15.19
C ASP A 171 -1.87 -34.47 15.29
N GLY A 172 -2.28 -35.38 14.40
CA GLY A 172 -3.61 -36.01 14.42
C GLY A 172 -4.14 -36.32 13.01
N PRO A 173 -4.95 -37.38 12.82
CA PRO A 173 -5.59 -37.65 11.53
C PRO A 173 -6.53 -36.50 11.14
N PRO A 174 -6.68 -36.20 9.83
CA PRO A 174 -7.62 -35.19 9.36
C PRO A 174 -9.05 -35.62 9.73
N ASP A 175 -9.59 -35.06 10.82
CA ASP A 175 -11.01 -35.17 11.16
C ASP A 175 -11.81 -34.16 10.34
N PRO A 176 -12.75 -34.60 9.48
CA PRO A 176 -13.64 -33.74 8.70
C PRO A 176 -14.49 -32.78 9.56
N LYS A 177 -14.59 -33.03 10.87
CA LYS A 177 -15.34 -32.19 11.82
C LYS A 177 -14.48 -31.20 12.58
N ASN A 178 -13.19 -31.10 12.28
CA ASN A 178 -12.29 -30.18 12.99
C ASN A 178 -12.38 -28.74 12.44
N TYR A 179 -13.61 -28.21 12.36
CA TYR A 179 -13.92 -26.86 11.90
C TYR A 179 -13.24 -25.78 12.74
N LYS A 180 -12.96 -26.11 14.02
CA LYS A 180 -12.18 -25.27 14.92
C LYS A 180 -10.75 -25.07 14.43
N ARG A 181 -10.08 -26.10 13.90
CA ARG A 181 -8.71 -25.99 13.34
C ARG A 181 -8.66 -25.02 12.16
N PHE A 182 -9.62 -25.14 11.24
CA PHE A 182 -9.71 -24.24 10.09
C PHE A 182 -10.01 -22.80 10.55
N ALA A 183 -10.94 -22.64 11.51
CA ALA A 183 -11.25 -21.33 12.09
C ALA A 183 -10.01 -20.71 12.76
N ASP A 184 -9.31 -21.42 13.64
CA ASP A 184 -8.12 -20.92 14.34
C ASP A 184 -7.00 -20.52 13.35
N PHE A 185 -6.77 -21.33 12.30
CA PHE A 185 -5.83 -21.00 11.22
C PHE A 185 -6.26 -19.73 10.46
N PHE A 186 -7.53 -19.65 10.06
CA PHE A 186 -8.05 -18.52 9.30
C PHE A 186 -8.01 -17.23 10.13
N LEU A 187 -8.39 -17.31 11.41
CA LEU A 187 -8.29 -16.22 12.38
C LEU A 187 -6.83 -15.74 12.52
N GLY A 188 -5.86 -16.66 12.65
CA GLY A 188 -4.46 -16.29 12.80
C GLY A 188 -3.87 -15.63 11.55
N GLU A 189 -4.03 -16.27 10.39
CA GLU A 189 -3.38 -15.84 9.16
C GLU A 189 -4.07 -14.60 8.55
N PHE A 190 -5.40 -14.60 8.39
CA PHE A 190 -6.10 -13.53 7.66
C PHE A 190 -6.30 -12.26 8.51
N GLN A 191 -6.21 -12.35 9.83
CA GLN A 191 -6.24 -11.17 10.70
C GLN A 191 -4.96 -10.34 10.59
N THR A 192 -3.81 -10.99 10.36
CA THR A 192 -2.49 -10.36 10.40
C THR A 192 -1.86 -10.17 9.02
N LEU A 193 -2.39 -10.83 7.99
CA LEU A 193 -1.88 -10.74 6.63
C LEU A 193 -2.00 -9.32 6.08
N ASP A 194 -0.85 -8.79 5.67
CA ASP A 194 -0.71 -7.48 5.03
C ASP A 194 -0.30 -7.65 3.57
N ASN A 195 -1.31 -7.71 2.69
CA ASN A 195 -1.10 -7.90 1.26
C ASN A 195 -0.43 -6.71 0.56
N LEU A 196 -0.36 -5.56 1.23
CA LEU A 196 0.32 -4.37 0.72
C LEU A 196 1.81 -4.38 1.09
N ALA A 197 2.25 -5.25 2.02
CA ALA A 197 3.60 -5.23 2.56
C ALA A 197 4.70 -5.46 1.51
N GLU A 198 4.45 -6.31 0.50
CA GLU A 198 5.45 -6.56 -0.55
C GLU A 198 5.65 -5.32 -1.44
N ASP A 199 4.61 -4.57 -1.81
CA ASP A 199 4.75 -3.29 -2.51
C ASP A 199 5.61 -2.31 -1.73
N ARG A 200 5.28 -2.16 -0.44
CA ARG A 200 6.01 -1.24 0.44
C ARG A 200 7.47 -1.67 0.58
N ARG A 201 7.72 -2.98 0.68
CA ARG A 201 9.09 -3.54 0.70
C ARG A 201 9.89 -3.20 -0.56
N GLN A 202 9.23 -3.15 -1.71
CA GLN A 202 9.85 -2.78 -2.99
C GLN A 202 9.89 -1.25 -3.23
N GLY A 203 9.38 -0.44 -2.30
CA GLY A 203 9.28 1.00 -2.43
C GLY A 203 8.24 1.46 -3.45
N ILE A 204 7.27 0.61 -3.77
CA ILE A 204 6.15 0.88 -4.67
C ILE A 204 4.95 1.36 -3.85
N CYS A 205 4.15 2.26 -4.42
CA CYS A 205 2.91 2.71 -3.78
C CYS A 205 1.77 1.73 -4.12
N PRO A 206 1.28 0.91 -3.18
CA PRO A 206 0.05 0.18 -3.41
C PRO A 206 -1.15 1.13 -3.42
N VAL A 207 -2.02 1.02 -4.43
CA VAL A 207 -3.28 1.76 -4.51
C VAL A 207 -4.42 0.77 -4.24
N PRO A 208 -4.97 0.70 -3.01
CA PRO A 208 -5.99 -0.28 -2.63
C PRO A 208 -7.37 0.12 -3.21
N THR A 209 -7.54 -0.05 -4.51
CA THR A 209 -8.79 0.28 -5.23
C THR A 209 -10.02 -0.47 -4.69
N TYR A 210 -9.81 -1.60 -4.01
CA TYR A 210 -10.88 -2.30 -3.28
C TYR A 210 -11.49 -1.51 -2.12
N GLN A 211 -10.82 -0.45 -1.64
CA GLN A 211 -11.36 0.44 -0.62
C GLN A 211 -12.23 1.56 -1.21
N LEU A 212 -12.25 1.74 -2.53
CA LEU A 212 -13.02 2.80 -3.18
C LEU A 212 -14.51 2.45 -3.20
N SER A 213 -15.33 3.34 -2.64
CA SER A 213 -16.79 3.32 -2.74
C SER A 213 -17.25 3.71 -4.14
N ASP A 214 -18.52 3.47 -4.46
CA ASP A 214 -19.11 3.86 -5.75
C ASP A 214 -18.96 5.37 -6.05
N ASP A 215 -19.07 6.22 -5.02
CA ASP A 215 -18.87 7.66 -5.15
C ASP A 215 -17.40 8.03 -5.41
N ASP A 216 -16.47 7.29 -4.81
CA ASP A 216 -15.03 7.48 -5.06
C ASP A 216 -14.68 7.17 -6.52
N TRP A 217 -15.22 6.06 -7.06
CA TRP A 217 -15.03 5.68 -8.46
C TRP A 217 -15.56 6.76 -9.40
N GLU A 218 -16.75 7.29 -9.14
CA GLU A 218 -17.36 8.33 -9.96
C GLU A 218 -16.58 9.65 -9.86
N THR A 219 -16.16 10.03 -8.66
CA THR A 219 -15.37 11.26 -8.42
C THR A 219 -14.02 11.20 -9.14
N LEU A 220 -13.31 10.08 -9.06
CA LEU A 220 -12.06 9.86 -9.80
C LEU A 220 -12.26 9.89 -11.33
N ARG A 221 -13.36 9.31 -11.80
CA ARG A 221 -13.70 9.26 -13.23
C ARG A 221 -14.02 10.63 -13.80
N GLN A 222 -14.74 11.47 -13.05
CA GLN A 222 -15.06 12.84 -13.46
C GLN A 222 -13.80 13.72 -13.51
N GLY A 223 -12.89 13.54 -12.56
CA GLY A 223 -11.57 14.19 -12.56
C GLY A 223 -11.60 15.73 -12.44
N ASN A 224 -12.75 16.31 -12.11
CA ASN A 224 -12.96 17.76 -11.98
C ASN A 224 -13.02 18.23 -10.52
N ARG A 225 -13.20 17.31 -9.57
CA ARG A 225 -13.27 17.55 -8.12
C ARG A 225 -11.94 17.20 -7.44
N ILE A 226 -10.89 17.96 -7.78
CA ILE A 226 -9.51 17.63 -7.39
C ILE A 226 -9.32 17.54 -5.88
N ASP A 227 -9.86 18.49 -5.12
CA ASP A 227 -9.72 18.51 -3.66
C ASP A 227 -10.35 17.27 -3.01
N ASP A 228 -11.54 16.88 -3.47
CA ASP A 228 -12.23 15.67 -3.00
C ASP A 228 -11.44 14.40 -3.32
N ILE A 229 -10.83 14.33 -4.51
CA ILE A 229 -9.94 13.22 -4.87
C ILE A 229 -8.73 13.19 -3.93
N GLN A 230 -8.10 14.33 -3.66
CA GLN A 230 -6.94 14.40 -2.76
C GLN A 230 -7.31 13.98 -1.33
N GLU A 231 -8.44 14.45 -0.81
CA GLU A 231 -8.96 14.02 0.51
C GLU A 231 -9.18 12.52 0.55
N ARG A 232 -9.76 11.94 -0.52
CA ARG A 232 -9.94 10.50 -0.60
C ARG A 232 -8.61 9.76 -0.61
N LEU A 233 -7.65 10.19 -1.42
CA LEU A 233 -6.31 9.59 -1.48
C LEU A 233 -5.56 9.69 -0.14
N LYS A 234 -5.77 10.78 0.63
CA LYS A 234 -5.23 10.93 2.00
C LYS A 234 -5.87 9.93 2.96
N ALA A 235 -7.19 9.73 2.88
CA ALA A 235 -7.93 8.81 3.76
C ALA A 235 -7.47 7.35 3.61
N ILE A 236 -7.12 6.92 2.40
CA ILE A 236 -6.58 5.58 2.13
C ILE A 236 -5.04 5.51 2.24
N GLY A 237 -4.37 6.61 2.57
CA GLY A 237 -2.92 6.67 2.79
C GLY A 237 -2.05 6.66 1.54
N VAL A 238 -2.64 6.91 0.36
CA VAL A 238 -1.94 6.92 -0.94
C VAL A 238 -1.28 8.27 -1.20
N PHE A 239 -1.96 9.38 -0.87
CA PHE A 239 -1.45 10.72 -1.16
C PHE A 239 -0.10 10.99 -0.49
N GLN A 240 0.05 10.52 0.76
CA GLN A 240 1.23 10.69 1.59
C GLN A 240 2.46 9.93 1.05
N TYR A 241 2.28 8.96 0.16
CA TYR A 241 3.42 8.40 -0.57
C TYR A 241 4.05 9.46 -1.49
N PHE A 242 3.25 10.26 -2.18
CA PHE A 242 3.72 11.30 -3.11
C PHE A 242 4.08 12.60 -2.41
N PHE A 243 3.30 12.93 -1.37
CA PHE A 243 3.39 14.16 -0.59
C PHE A 243 3.44 13.85 0.91
N PRO A 244 4.56 13.30 1.41
CA PRO A 244 4.68 12.93 2.82
C PRO A 244 4.68 14.18 3.72
N PRO A 245 3.86 14.23 4.79
CA PRO A 245 4.02 15.25 5.82
C PRO A 245 5.40 15.17 6.45
N LYS A 246 6.05 16.32 6.65
CA LYS A 246 7.43 16.39 7.12
C LYS A 246 7.64 15.73 8.49
N ASP A 247 6.71 15.91 9.41
CA ASP A 247 6.71 15.31 10.76
C ASP A 247 6.37 13.82 10.78
N ASP A 248 5.38 13.37 9.99
CA ASP A 248 5.13 11.94 9.79
C ASP A 248 6.37 11.23 9.20
N LEU A 249 7.02 11.86 8.22
CA LEU A 249 8.25 11.37 7.62
C LEU A 249 9.40 11.32 8.63
N ALA A 250 9.56 12.35 9.47
CA ALA A 250 10.57 12.38 10.52
C ALA A 250 10.37 11.24 11.53
N LEU A 251 9.15 11.06 12.05
CA LEU A 251 8.83 9.94 12.95
C LEU A 251 9.14 8.60 12.30
N GLY A 252 8.80 8.44 11.02
CA GLY A 252 9.13 7.26 10.24
C GLY A 252 10.63 7.04 10.06
N LEU A 253 11.42 8.10 9.88
CA LEU A 253 12.87 8.02 9.77
C LEU A 253 13.51 7.65 11.12
N ILE A 254 13.05 8.26 12.23
CA ILE A 254 13.49 7.92 13.60
C ILE A 254 13.20 6.44 13.91
N ASP A 255 12.02 5.94 13.55
CA ASP A 255 11.65 4.51 13.64
C ASP A 255 12.64 3.58 12.91
N ARG A 256 13.31 4.08 11.85
CA ARG A 256 14.30 3.33 11.05
C ARG A 256 15.75 3.56 11.48
N GLY A 257 15.97 4.27 12.59
CA GLY A 257 17.29 4.55 13.17
C GLY A 257 17.95 5.83 12.66
N PHE A 258 17.20 6.75 12.03
CA PHE A 258 17.68 8.08 11.68
C PHE A 258 17.38 9.00 12.84
N ASN A 259 18.26 8.95 13.84
CA ASN A 259 18.00 9.46 15.17
C ASN A 259 18.67 10.82 15.46
N THR A 260 19.32 11.45 14.49
CA THR A 260 19.86 12.81 14.65
C THR A 260 19.23 13.76 13.63
N VAL A 261 19.30 15.07 13.90
CA VAL A 261 18.82 16.12 12.98
C VAL A 261 19.40 15.93 11.59
N GLU A 262 20.72 15.70 11.48
CA GLU A 262 21.41 15.56 10.19
C GLU A 262 20.93 14.33 9.42
N LEU A 263 20.67 13.21 10.12
CA LEU A 263 20.15 12.01 9.49
C LEU A 263 18.73 12.21 8.98
N VAL A 264 17.87 12.88 9.76
CA VAL A 264 16.50 13.21 9.36
C VAL A 264 16.51 14.15 8.15
N GLU A 265 17.32 15.20 8.16
CA GLU A 265 17.46 16.13 7.03
C GLU A 265 17.98 15.45 5.76
N ARG A 266 18.93 14.52 5.91
CA ARG A 266 19.37 13.70 4.79
C ARG A 266 18.25 12.82 4.26
N GLY A 267 17.42 12.24 5.13
CA GLY A 267 16.23 11.50 4.74
C GLY A 267 15.26 12.35 3.91
N PHE A 268 15.02 13.61 4.33
CA PHE A 268 14.23 14.57 3.57
C PHE A 268 14.83 14.87 2.19
N SER A 269 16.13 15.16 2.13
CA SER A 269 16.82 15.43 0.86
C SER A 269 16.72 14.24 -0.10
N VAL A 270 16.88 13.01 0.39
CA VAL A 270 16.74 11.81 -0.43
C VAL A 270 15.30 11.62 -0.90
N ALA A 271 14.29 11.91 -0.07
CA ALA A 271 12.89 11.87 -0.49
C ALA A 271 12.61 12.80 -1.68
N ASP A 272 13.08 14.04 -1.60
CA ASP A 272 12.95 15.04 -2.66
C ASP A 272 13.70 14.62 -3.94
N GLN A 273 14.91 14.06 -3.81
CA GLN A 273 15.68 13.52 -4.93
C GLN A 273 14.98 12.34 -5.60
N GLN A 274 14.23 11.56 -4.83
CA GLN A 274 13.50 10.39 -5.30
C GLN A 274 12.09 10.70 -5.83
N GLY A 275 11.68 11.97 -5.88
CA GLY A 275 10.44 12.44 -6.51
C GLY A 275 9.29 12.73 -5.54
N HIS A 276 9.49 12.52 -4.25
CA HIS A 276 8.49 12.76 -3.23
C HIS A 276 8.55 14.23 -2.83
N GLN A 277 7.42 14.93 -2.74
CA GLN A 277 7.39 16.35 -2.40
C GLN A 277 6.94 16.51 -0.95
N ILE A 278 7.85 16.86 -0.05
CA ILE A 278 7.54 16.98 1.38
C ILE A 278 6.45 18.05 1.59
N SER A 279 5.35 17.66 2.23
CA SER A 279 4.25 18.56 2.56
C SER A 279 4.38 19.15 3.96
N ALA A 280 3.52 20.13 4.26
CA ALA A 280 3.45 20.72 5.59
C ALA A 280 3.16 19.67 6.69
N ASN A 281 3.60 19.99 7.90
CA ASN A 281 3.39 19.22 9.11
C ASN A 281 1.91 18.99 9.40
N THR A 282 1.57 17.81 9.91
CA THR A 282 0.20 17.41 10.29
C THR A 282 0.03 17.20 11.80
N ILE A 283 1.09 16.76 12.49
CA ILE A 283 1.16 16.50 13.92
C ILE A 283 1.63 17.74 14.68
N VAL A 284 2.69 18.41 14.18
CA VAL A 284 3.29 19.60 14.79
C VAL A 284 3.30 20.78 13.82
N PRO A 285 2.14 21.39 13.50
CA PRO A 285 2.01 22.41 12.45
C PRO A 285 2.90 23.64 12.62
N GLN A 286 3.33 23.92 13.86
CA GLN A 286 4.05 25.14 14.22
C GLN A 286 5.57 25.05 14.01
N ALA A 287 6.12 23.84 13.84
CA ALA A 287 7.56 23.65 13.70
C ALA A 287 8.06 24.14 12.33
N ALA A 288 9.00 25.09 12.32
CA ALA A 288 9.49 25.71 11.09
C ALA A 288 10.60 24.89 10.43
N ASP A 289 11.55 24.37 11.21
CA ASP A 289 12.72 23.63 10.73
C ASP A 289 12.82 22.24 11.35
N THR A 290 13.93 21.53 11.08
CA THR A 290 14.10 20.14 11.58
C THR A 290 14.40 20.09 13.08
N PRO A 291 15.29 20.94 13.64
CA PRO A 291 15.46 21.05 15.08
C PRO A 291 14.14 21.32 15.84
N GLU A 292 13.39 22.36 15.45
CA GLU A 292 12.11 22.69 16.09
C GLU A 292 11.07 21.57 15.96
N LEU A 293 11.11 20.84 14.85
CA LEU A 293 10.24 19.68 14.62
C LEU A 293 10.57 18.54 15.58
N MET A 294 11.85 18.22 15.76
CA MET A 294 12.27 17.17 16.68
C MET A 294 11.95 17.55 18.13
N ASP A 295 12.22 18.79 18.52
CA ASP A 295 11.83 19.32 19.84
C ASP A 295 10.31 19.26 20.04
N SER A 296 9.53 19.61 19.01
CA SER A 296 8.06 19.56 19.08
C SER A 296 7.53 18.14 19.19
N LEU A 297 8.12 17.16 18.49
CA LEU A 297 7.77 15.75 18.62
C LEU A 297 8.10 15.20 20.02
N ARG A 298 9.22 15.65 20.61
CA ARG A 298 9.61 15.32 21.99
C ARG A 298 8.63 15.92 22.99
N MET A 299 8.24 17.19 22.82
CA MET A 299 7.22 17.84 23.67
C MET A 299 5.84 17.16 23.59
N GLN A 300 5.48 16.60 22.43
CA GLN A 300 4.27 15.79 22.26
C GLN A 300 4.40 14.37 22.85
N GLY A 301 5.55 14.01 23.42
CA GLY A 301 5.81 12.70 24.00
C GLY A 301 5.87 11.58 22.96
N LEU A 302 6.13 11.90 21.69
CA LEU A 302 6.23 10.91 20.61
C LEU A 302 7.66 10.38 20.44
N THR A 303 8.65 11.22 20.75
CA THR A 303 10.06 10.85 20.80
C THR A 303 10.67 11.20 22.15
N LEU A 304 11.83 10.62 22.44
CA LEU A 304 12.65 10.93 23.60
C LEU A 304 14.11 11.02 23.18
N GLU A 305 14.84 11.94 23.81
CA GLU A 305 16.28 12.02 23.68
C GLU A 305 16.93 10.89 24.51
N ALA A 306 17.67 10.04 23.82
CA ALA A 306 18.49 8.96 24.36
C ALA A 306 19.96 9.42 24.48
N GLU A 307 20.90 8.50 24.64
CA GLU A 307 22.31 8.84 24.75
C GLU A 307 22.85 9.48 23.46
N PHE A 308 23.83 10.38 23.59
CA PHE A 308 24.56 11.01 22.47
C PHE A 308 23.67 11.80 21.47
N GLU A 309 22.70 12.58 21.96
CA GLU A 309 21.82 13.43 21.13
C GLU A 309 21.02 12.63 20.09
N THR A 310 20.73 11.36 20.40
CA THR A 310 19.92 10.50 19.53
C THR A 310 18.46 10.49 19.97
N GLU A 311 17.52 10.48 19.03
CA GLU A 311 16.09 10.33 19.28
C GLU A 311 15.65 8.86 19.18
N GLU A 312 14.80 8.44 20.11
CA GLU A 312 14.07 7.18 20.05
C GLU A 312 12.56 7.41 20.13
N LEU A 313 11.77 6.50 19.55
CA LEU A 313 10.32 6.54 19.70
C LEU A 313 9.91 6.11 21.12
N THR A 314 9.06 6.91 21.73
CA THR A 314 8.35 6.53 22.97
C THR A 314 7.34 5.41 22.68
N PRO A 315 6.73 4.78 23.72
CA PRO A 315 5.61 3.87 23.51
C PRO A 315 4.45 4.50 22.73
N ASP A 316 4.16 5.78 22.92
CA ASP A 316 3.09 6.48 22.21
C ASP A 316 3.48 6.81 20.77
N GLY A 317 4.74 7.21 20.52
CA GLY A 317 5.29 7.30 19.16
C GLY A 317 5.19 5.97 18.41
N LYS A 318 5.50 4.85 19.06
CA LYS A 318 5.35 3.50 18.50
C LYS A 318 3.89 3.16 18.18
N LYS A 319 2.93 3.59 19.01
CA LYS A 319 1.49 3.41 18.72
C LYS A 319 1.08 4.18 17.46
N VAL A 320 1.45 5.45 17.35
CA VAL A 320 1.19 6.28 16.15
C VAL A 320 1.79 5.59 14.91
N ARG A 321 3.05 5.17 14.99
CA ARG A 321 3.74 4.45 13.91
C ARG A 321 3.07 3.12 13.54
N THR A 322 2.55 2.37 14.51
CA THR A 322 1.91 1.06 14.24
C THR A 322 0.74 1.19 13.25
N VAL A 323 -0.06 2.25 13.37
CA VAL A 323 -1.17 2.53 12.44
C VAL A 323 -0.67 2.91 11.04
N LEU A 324 0.47 3.60 10.96
CA LEU A 324 1.06 4.05 9.70
C LEU A 324 1.84 2.95 8.98
N ARG A 325 2.39 1.97 9.70
CA ARG A 325 3.25 0.89 9.16
C ARG A 325 2.59 -0.01 8.11
N ILE A 326 1.26 -0.01 8.06
CA ILE A 326 0.45 -0.77 7.10
C ILE A 326 -0.05 0.08 5.92
N ARG A 327 0.20 1.40 5.93
CA ARG A 327 -0.31 2.35 4.93
C ARG A 327 0.62 2.43 3.71
N PRO A 328 0.11 2.73 2.50
CA PRO A 328 0.91 2.84 1.29
C PRO A 328 2.16 3.74 1.41
N ALA A 329 2.07 4.82 2.19
CA ALA A 329 3.16 5.75 2.45
C ALA A 329 4.46 5.09 2.96
N GLU A 330 4.41 3.95 3.64
CA GLU A 330 5.63 3.26 4.11
C GLU A 330 6.54 2.76 3.00
N GLY A 331 6.03 2.64 1.77
CA GLY A 331 6.88 2.35 0.62
C GLY A 331 8.01 3.37 0.47
N LEU A 332 7.73 4.65 0.79
CA LEU A 332 8.76 5.69 0.83
C LEU A 332 9.82 5.38 1.90
N LEU A 333 9.41 5.15 3.15
CA LEU A 333 10.33 4.94 4.26
C LEU A 333 11.26 3.74 4.03
N GLU A 334 10.72 2.65 3.48
CA GLU A 334 11.51 1.50 3.08
C GLU A 334 12.56 1.89 2.02
N LYS A 335 12.16 2.62 0.99
CA LYS A 335 13.04 3.09 -0.09
C LYS A 335 14.16 3.98 0.47
N LEU A 336 13.84 4.95 1.31
CA LEU A 336 14.82 5.86 1.93
C LEU A 336 15.82 5.11 2.79
N SER A 337 15.34 4.17 3.60
CA SER A 337 16.20 3.39 4.50
C SER A 337 17.27 2.59 3.74
N LYS A 338 16.95 2.08 2.55
CA LYS A 338 17.90 1.35 1.70
C LYS A 338 18.92 2.27 1.05
N VAL A 339 18.46 3.40 0.48
CA VAL A 339 19.32 4.34 -0.23
C VAL A 339 20.33 5.01 0.71
N VAL A 340 19.89 5.48 1.87
CA VAL A 340 20.79 6.20 2.80
C VAL A 340 21.81 5.25 3.44
N LYS A 341 21.41 4.02 3.81
CA LYS A 341 22.33 3.02 4.36
C LYS A 341 23.43 2.64 3.36
N LEU A 342 23.10 2.55 2.07
CA LEU A 342 24.09 2.32 1.01
C LEU A 342 25.08 3.48 0.89
N ASP A 343 24.61 4.73 0.89
CA ASP A 343 25.48 5.91 0.78
C ASP A 343 26.38 6.09 2.02
N LEU A 344 25.89 5.77 3.22
CA LEU A 344 26.74 5.70 4.43
C LEU A 344 27.85 4.65 4.29
N SER A 345 27.48 3.41 3.93
CA SER A 345 28.45 2.33 3.78
C SER A 345 29.52 2.63 2.74
N LEU A 346 29.18 3.30 1.63
CA LEU A 346 30.15 3.69 0.61
C LEU A 346 31.14 4.74 1.14
N LYS A 347 30.65 5.76 1.86
CA LYS A 347 31.53 6.79 2.45
C LYS A 347 32.52 6.21 3.45
N ASP A 348 32.12 5.20 4.23
CA ASP A 348 32.99 4.55 5.20
C ASP A 348 34.09 3.73 4.51
N ILE A 349 33.78 3.04 3.40
CA ILE A 349 34.76 2.30 2.59
C ILE A 349 35.80 3.24 1.95
N PHE A 350 35.42 4.45 1.53
CA PHE A 350 36.35 5.43 0.95
C PHE A 350 37.10 6.27 1.99
N ARG A 351 36.83 6.09 3.29
CA ARG A 351 37.55 6.72 4.41
C ARG A 351 38.58 5.81 5.08
N SER A 352 38.57 4.50 4.77
CA SER A 352 39.65 3.54 5.10
C SER A 352 40.71 3.52 4.03
#